data_AF-A0A3A5JDV3-F1
#
_entry.id   AF-A0A3A5JDV3-F1
#
_cell.length_a   1.000
_cell.length_b   1.000
_cell.length_c   1.000
_cell.angle_alpha   90.00
_cell.angle_beta   90.00
_cell.angle_gamma   90.00
#
_symmetry.space_group_name_H-M   'P 1'
#
loop_
_entity.id
_entity.type
_entity.pdbx_description
1 polymer ?
#
loop_
_entity_poly.entity_id
_entity_poly.type
_entity_poly.pdbx_seq_one_letter_code
_entity_poly.pdbx_strand_id
1 'polypeptide(L)'
;MSISQSSSVQTTSRVAGMAPRRNARRINPWVFTHSTPLIVMTSSSGRRIYGVDFSGARDAGRKVWIAGGYVADDELVVEDCRSAADRFGTTDRTAVFEELRGFVRERSDCLFGFDFPFGLPRTVVDGDEWTTVIDGFADRFADPAHLRETCTEDGDGHRLRATDALAGAMCPYNIRIQYQTYYGVSAVLHPLVTDHGIPVSPMTNPEADPRGLVEVYPAATLARYGLHRDGYKEATGRATTRRTRNLEGLVERADLRTADSLRETVAADDEGDALDSIVAACATFRAAREGPLSMEDLSAPEGFDGTDEAYREAVGVEGHIYG
;
A
#
# COMPACT_ATOMS: atom_id res chain seq x y z
N MET A 1 48.23 49.64 41.61
CA MET A 1 48.68 48.85 42.78
C MET A 1 49.21 47.54 42.24
N SER A 2 50.54 47.36 42.24
CA SER A 2 51.29 46.32 42.98
C SER A 2 50.96 44.88 42.54
N ILE A 3 51.83 44.11 41.84
CA ILE A 3 53.24 43.72 42.13
C ILE A 3 53.29 42.88 43.42
N SER A 4 53.64 41.57 43.40
CA SER A 4 54.99 40.95 43.25
C SER A 4 54.86 39.48 42.76
N GLN A 5 55.67 38.88 41.86
CA GLN A 5 57.05 38.32 41.97
C GLN A 5 57.30 37.36 43.15
N SER A 6 58.12 36.29 43.07
CA SER A 6 59.10 35.81 42.05
C SER A 6 58.74 34.37 41.55
N SER A 7 59.56 33.41 41.07
CA SER A 7 61.02 33.14 40.82
C SER A 7 61.10 31.88 39.90
N SER A 8 62.08 31.54 39.01
CA SER A 8 63.55 31.68 38.86
C SER A 8 64.40 30.68 39.70
N VAL A 9 65.44 29.97 39.22
CA VAL A 9 66.06 29.75 37.88
C VAL A 9 67.11 28.58 37.94
N GLN A 10 67.52 27.98 36.79
CA GLN A 10 68.66 27.03 36.62
C GLN A 10 68.53 25.64 37.32
N THR A 11 69.32 24.56 37.03
CA THR A 11 70.72 24.44 36.53
C THR A 11 70.98 23.15 35.68
N THR A 12 72.17 23.05 35.07
CA THR A 12 72.84 21.94 34.31
C THR A 12 72.49 20.47 34.67
N SER A 13 72.69 19.44 33.81
CA SER A 13 73.93 19.11 33.07
C SER A 13 73.79 18.05 31.95
N ARG A 14 74.90 17.75 31.26
CA ARG A 14 75.09 16.68 30.24
C ARG A 14 75.25 15.30 30.89
N VAL A 15 75.12 14.22 30.08
CA VAL A 15 76.23 13.35 29.61
C VAL A 15 75.76 12.66 28.30
N ALA A 16 76.69 12.29 27.39
CA ALA A 16 76.39 11.69 26.09
C ALA A 16 76.54 10.15 26.08
N GLY A 17 75.77 9.47 25.22
CA GLY A 17 75.70 7.99 25.13
C GLY A 17 75.75 7.44 23.69
N MET A 18 76.94 7.49 23.09
CA MET A 18 77.48 6.64 22.01
C MET A 18 76.52 5.78 21.14
N ALA A 19 76.47 6.10 19.84
CA ALA A 19 75.90 5.22 18.79
C ALA A 19 76.95 4.28 18.18
N PRO A 20 76.52 3.21 17.49
CA PRO A 20 77.13 2.89 16.19
C PRO A 20 76.11 2.65 15.06
N ARG A 21 76.61 2.69 13.82
CA ARG A 21 75.84 2.60 12.56
C ARG A 21 75.84 1.18 11.97
N ARG A 22 74.83 0.89 11.12
CA ARG A 22 74.81 0.10 9.84
C ARG A 22 73.44 -0.60 9.68
N ASN A 23 72.92 -0.91 8.49
CA ASN A 23 73.40 -0.69 7.11
C ASN A 23 72.19 -0.52 6.15
N ALA A 24 72.38 0.08 4.97
CA ALA A 24 71.30 0.26 3.98
C ALA A 24 71.54 -0.51 2.67
N ARG A 25 70.47 -1.12 2.11
CA ARG A 25 70.23 -1.53 0.71
C ARG A 25 68.70 -1.46 0.48
N ARG A 26 68.13 -0.78 -0.54
CA ARG A 26 68.05 -1.10 -1.99
C ARG A 26 67.22 -2.38 -2.25
N ILE A 27 66.25 -2.47 -3.19
CA ILE A 27 65.95 -1.69 -4.43
C ILE A 27 64.43 -1.67 -4.79
N ASN A 28 63.87 -0.49 -5.12
CA ASN A 28 62.75 -0.14 -6.03
C ASN A 28 61.43 -1.00 -6.03
N PRO A 29 60.57 -1.02 -7.10
CA PRO A 29 59.34 -0.22 -7.12
C PRO A 29 58.05 -1.02 -7.48
N TRP A 30 57.04 -0.34 -8.03
CA TRP A 30 55.70 -0.79 -8.49
C TRP A 30 54.62 -0.90 -7.40
N VAL A 31 53.70 0.07 -7.43
CA VAL A 31 52.29 -0.14 -7.04
C VAL A 31 51.45 0.45 -8.17
N PHE A 32 50.95 -0.42 -9.05
CA PHE A 32 49.88 -0.11 -10.00
C PHE A 32 48.62 -0.82 -9.50
N THR A 33 47.49 -0.09 -9.55
CA THR A 33 46.11 -0.55 -9.28
C THR A 33 45.86 -1.22 -7.92
N HIS A 34 44.66 -1.13 -7.33
CA HIS A 34 43.39 -0.71 -7.90
C HIS A 34 42.74 0.37 -7.03
N SER A 35 42.29 1.46 -7.65
CA SER A 35 41.09 2.13 -7.14
C SER A 35 39.94 1.19 -7.46
N THR A 36 39.58 0.32 -6.51
CA THR A 36 38.30 -0.40 -6.57
C THR A 36 37.22 0.68 -6.70
N PRO A 37 36.40 0.71 -7.77
CA PRO A 37 35.25 1.59 -7.76
C PRO A 37 34.41 1.19 -6.54
N LEU A 38 33.86 2.16 -5.81
CA LEU A 38 32.63 1.85 -5.10
C LEU A 38 31.65 1.45 -6.20
N ILE A 39 31.34 0.15 -6.26
CA ILE A 39 30.11 -0.31 -6.86
C ILE A 39 29.03 0.30 -5.96
N VAL A 40 28.58 1.49 -6.33
CA VAL A 40 27.24 1.93 -5.99
C VAL A 40 26.35 0.87 -6.59
N MET A 41 25.93 -0.09 -5.76
CA MET A 41 24.84 -0.97 -6.11
C MET A 41 23.60 -0.09 -6.16
N THR A 42 23.38 0.54 -7.32
CA THR A 42 22.10 1.07 -7.71
C THR A 42 21.14 -0.09 -7.63
N SER A 43 20.39 -0.16 -6.53
CA SER A 43 19.42 -1.21 -6.27
C SER A 43 18.31 -1.09 -7.31
N SER A 44 18.45 -1.82 -8.43
CA SER A 44 17.47 -1.89 -9.52
C SER A 44 16.21 -2.67 -9.14
N SER A 45 15.96 -2.83 -7.84
CA SER A 45 14.66 -3.13 -7.28
C SER A 45 13.82 -1.87 -7.38
N GLY A 46 13.09 -1.71 -8.50
CA GLY A 46 12.08 -0.68 -8.60
C GLY A 46 10.98 -0.88 -7.54
N ARG A 47 10.28 0.21 -7.23
CA ARG A 47 9.29 0.32 -6.15
C ARG A 47 8.40 -0.92 -6.06
N ARG A 48 8.25 -1.47 -4.85
CA ARG A 48 7.41 -2.65 -4.63
C ARG A 48 5.92 -2.24 -4.71
N ILE A 49 5.12 -3.05 -5.37
CA ILE A 49 3.67 -2.87 -5.43
C ILE A 49 3.01 -4.14 -4.89
N TYR A 50 1.99 -3.97 -4.07
CA TYR A 50 1.16 -5.04 -3.53
C TYR A 50 -0.32 -4.70 -3.72
N GLY A 51 -1.11 -5.73 -4.02
CA GLY A 51 -2.57 -5.65 -4.09
C GLY A 51 -3.18 -6.68 -3.17
N VAL A 52 -4.20 -6.27 -2.41
CA VAL A 52 -4.86 -7.09 -1.41
C VAL A 52 -6.36 -7.11 -1.70
N ASP A 53 -6.88 -8.23 -2.20
CA ASP A 53 -8.31 -8.52 -2.01
C ASP A 53 -8.48 -8.84 -0.52
N PHE A 54 -9.38 -8.14 0.14
CA PHE A 54 -9.52 -8.14 1.59
C PHE A 54 -10.84 -8.77 2.02
N SER A 55 -10.86 -9.43 3.18
CA SER A 55 -12.06 -10.07 3.70
C SER A 55 -12.17 -9.99 5.21
N GLY A 56 -13.31 -9.49 5.69
CA GLY A 56 -13.70 -9.54 7.11
C GLY A 56 -14.24 -10.90 7.58
N ALA A 57 -14.21 -11.92 6.72
CA ALA A 57 -14.70 -13.28 7.02
C ALA A 57 -13.95 -13.92 8.20
N ARG A 58 -14.60 -14.84 8.93
CA ARG A 58 -13.99 -15.48 10.11
C ARG A 58 -12.77 -16.34 9.75
N ASP A 59 -12.78 -16.90 8.54
CA ASP A 59 -11.74 -17.69 7.90
C ASP A 59 -10.86 -16.86 6.95
N ALA A 60 -10.62 -15.58 7.28
CA ALA A 60 -10.00 -14.59 6.39
C ALA A 60 -8.72 -15.06 5.68
N GLY A 61 -7.93 -15.97 6.26
CA GLY A 61 -6.74 -16.49 5.59
C GLY A 61 -7.03 -17.16 4.24
N ARG A 62 -8.25 -17.68 4.03
CA ARG A 62 -8.68 -18.28 2.76
C ARG A 62 -9.21 -17.27 1.74
N LYS A 63 -9.56 -16.07 2.20
CA LYS A 63 -10.35 -15.04 1.47
C LYS A 63 -9.56 -13.75 1.21
N VAL A 64 -8.59 -13.44 2.08
CA VAL A 64 -7.61 -12.39 1.84
C VAL A 64 -6.55 -12.96 0.90
N TRP A 65 -6.40 -12.34 -0.27
CA TRP A 65 -5.39 -12.71 -1.26
C TRP A 65 -4.43 -11.56 -1.49
N ILE A 66 -3.15 -11.87 -1.60
CA ILE A 66 -2.07 -10.88 -1.65
C ILE A 66 -1.22 -11.14 -2.90
N ALA A 67 -1.39 -10.28 -3.90
CA ALA A 67 -0.51 -10.18 -5.05
C ALA A 67 0.67 -9.25 -4.74
N GLY A 68 1.84 -9.54 -5.30
CA GLY A 68 3.07 -8.80 -5.06
C GLY A 68 3.96 -8.73 -6.29
N GLY A 69 4.54 -7.56 -6.50
CA GLY A 69 5.38 -7.26 -7.65
C GLY A 69 6.34 -6.11 -7.42
N TYR A 70 7.02 -5.71 -8.50
CA TYR A 70 7.91 -4.56 -8.57
C TYR A 70 7.72 -3.83 -9.90
N VAL A 71 7.99 -2.53 -9.92
CA VAL A 71 8.02 -1.74 -11.16
C VAL A 71 9.34 -1.98 -11.90
N ALA A 72 9.27 -2.24 -13.21
CA ALA A 72 10.43 -2.30 -14.10
C ALA A 72 10.06 -1.84 -15.51
N ASP A 73 10.84 -0.93 -16.09
CA ASP A 73 10.67 -0.40 -17.45
C ASP A 73 9.24 0.15 -17.70
N ASP A 74 8.73 0.91 -16.73
CA ASP A 74 7.38 1.48 -16.67
C ASP A 74 6.21 0.47 -16.69
N GLU A 75 6.49 -0.82 -16.45
CA GLU A 75 5.49 -1.88 -16.26
C GLU A 75 5.50 -2.44 -14.82
N LEU A 76 4.38 -2.97 -14.35
CA LEU A 76 4.29 -3.75 -13.11
C LEU A 76 4.59 -5.23 -13.39
N VAL A 77 5.62 -5.78 -12.77
CA VAL A 77 5.93 -7.20 -12.81
C VAL A 77 5.38 -7.90 -11.56
N VAL A 78 4.25 -8.61 -11.68
CA VAL A 78 3.68 -9.44 -10.61
C VAL A 78 4.34 -10.82 -10.64
N GLU A 79 5.08 -11.11 -9.56
CA GLU A 79 5.86 -12.34 -9.38
C GLU A 79 5.21 -13.32 -8.39
N ASP A 80 4.23 -12.85 -7.60
CA ASP A 80 3.64 -13.57 -6.48
C ASP A 80 2.14 -13.27 -6.39
N CYS A 81 1.30 -14.28 -6.22
CA CYS A 81 -0.09 -14.16 -5.77
C CYS A 81 -0.48 -15.41 -4.99
N ARG A 82 -0.98 -15.23 -3.76
CA ARG A 82 -1.31 -16.33 -2.83
C ARG A 82 -2.33 -15.89 -1.77
N SER A 83 -3.04 -16.85 -1.20
CA SER A 83 -3.91 -16.60 -0.04
C SER A 83 -3.08 -16.19 1.19
N ALA A 84 -3.69 -15.47 2.12
CA ALA A 84 -3.07 -15.14 3.40
C ALA A 84 -2.77 -16.40 4.25
N ALA A 85 -3.50 -17.51 4.07
CA ALA A 85 -3.19 -18.78 4.71
C ALA A 85 -1.90 -19.41 4.16
N ASP A 86 -1.67 -19.34 2.85
CA ASP A 86 -0.42 -19.80 2.22
C ASP A 86 0.76 -18.83 2.47
N ARG A 87 0.46 -17.57 2.81
CA ARG A 87 1.47 -16.53 3.14
C ARG A 87 1.92 -16.57 4.60
N PHE A 88 0.97 -16.70 5.52
CA PHE A 88 1.18 -16.53 6.96
C PHE A 88 0.95 -17.81 7.78
N GLY A 89 0.51 -18.91 7.16
CA GLY A 89 0.29 -20.20 7.82
C GLY A 89 -0.96 -20.27 8.72
N THR A 90 -1.85 -19.28 8.65
CA THR A 90 -3.04 -19.17 9.51
C THR A 90 -4.30 -18.85 8.72
N THR A 91 -5.43 -19.45 9.13
CA THR A 91 -6.77 -19.09 8.61
C THR A 91 -7.56 -18.19 9.55
N ASP A 92 -7.10 -17.95 10.78
CA ASP A 92 -7.81 -17.12 11.76
C ASP A 92 -7.74 -15.64 11.37
N ARG A 93 -8.90 -14.97 11.38
CA ARG A 93 -9.02 -13.58 11.00
C ARG A 93 -8.15 -12.62 11.79
N THR A 94 -8.08 -12.76 13.11
CA THR A 94 -7.34 -11.83 13.97
C THR A 94 -5.84 -11.96 13.73
N ALA A 95 -5.34 -13.19 13.66
CA ALA A 95 -3.95 -13.49 13.33
C ALA A 95 -3.59 -13.02 11.91
N VAL A 96 -4.46 -13.25 10.91
CA VAL A 96 -4.26 -12.77 9.53
C VAL A 96 -4.14 -11.25 9.47
N PHE A 97 -4.94 -10.50 10.24
CA PHE A 97 -4.81 -9.04 10.26
C PHE A 97 -3.54 -8.57 10.97
N GLU A 98 -3.09 -9.25 12.02
CA GLU A 98 -1.83 -8.94 12.69
C GLU A 98 -0.62 -9.16 11.77
N GLU A 99 -0.57 -10.31 11.11
CA GLU A 99 0.44 -10.65 10.10
C GLU A 99 0.39 -9.69 8.89
N LEU A 100 -0.81 -9.30 8.44
CA LEU A 100 -0.99 -8.33 7.35
C LEU A 100 -0.50 -6.91 7.73
N ARG A 101 -0.74 -6.46 8.97
CA ARG A 101 -0.16 -5.20 9.48
C ARG A 101 1.36 -5.30 9.60
N GLY A 102 1.89 -6.42 10.08
CA GLY A 102 3.34 -6.70 10.10
C GLY A 102 3.95 -6.64 8.70
N PHE A 103 3.33 -7.32 7.74
CA PHE A 103 3.73 -7.37 6.34
C PHE A 103 3.85 -5.99 5.69
N VAL A 104 2.93 -5.06 6.02
CA VAL A 104 3.02 -3.65 5.59
C VAL A 104 4.18 -2.93 6.28
N ARG A 105 4.26 -3.00 7.61
CA ARG A 105 5.23 -2.25 8.44
C ARG A 105 6.70 -2.59 8.19
N GLU A 106 6.99 -3.87 7.92
CA GLU A 106 8.34 -4.38 7.71
C GLU A 106 8.98 -3.93 6.38
N ARG A 107 8.19 -3.37 5.46
CA ARG A 107 8.63 -3.00 4.11
C ARG A 107 8.88 -1.51 4.02
N SER A 108 9.77 -1.15 3.10
CA SER A 108 10.13 0.22 2.72
C SER A 108 10.06 0.36 1.21
N ASP A 109 9.74 1.56 0.71
CA ASP A 109 9.53 1.84 -0.72
C ASP A 109 8.52 0.89 -1.40
N CYS A 110 7.31 0.86 -0.83
CA CYS A 110 6.26 -0.07 -1.19
C CYS A 110 4.85 0.56 -1.10
N LEU A 111 4.03 0.37 -2.13
CA LEU A 111 2.61 0.74 -2.08
C LEU A 111 1.71 -0.49 -1.92
N PHE A 112 0.61 -0.31 -1.21
CA PHE A 112 -0.41 -1.33 -0.98
C PHE A 112 -1.80 -0.82 -1.37
N GLY A 113 -2.44 -1.49 -2.33
CA GLY A 113 -3.87 -1.35 -2.57
C GLY A 113 -4.66 -2.35 -1.77
N PHE A 114 -5.74 -1.92 -1.14
CA PHE A 114 -6.67 -2.76 -0.41
C PHE A 114 -8.11 -2.62 -0.96
N ASP A 115 -8.76 -3.75 -1.28
CA ASP A 115 -10.18 -3.78 -1.64
C ASP A 115 -11.08 -3.76 -0.38
N PHE A 116 -11.10 -2.60 0.29
CA PHE A 116 -12.16 -2.23 1.22
C PHE A 116 -12.28 -0.71 1.33
N PRO A 117 -13.48 -0.16 1.63
CA PRO A 117 -13.67 1.27 1.83
C PRO A 117 -12.82 1.84 2.96
N PHE A 118 -11.97 2.84 2.66
CA PHE A 118 -11.18 3.58 3.65
C PHE A 118 -11.99 4.66 4.38
N GLY A 119 -13.30 4.75 4.14
CA GLY A 119 -14.16 5.72 4.80
C GLY A 119 -15.65 5.42 4.58
N LEU A 120 -16.50 6.30 5.08
CA LEU A 120 -17.96 6.25 4.97
C LEU A 120 -18.47 7.56 4.34
N PRO A 121 -19.71 7.60 3.81
CA PRO A 121 -20.31 8.85 3.32
C PRO A 121 -20.29 9.96 4.37
N ARG A 122 -20.04 11.21 3.97
CA ARG A 122 -19.98 12.39 4.86
C ARG A 122 -21.27 12.56 5.66
N THR A 123 -22.38 12.07 5.12
CA THR A 123 -23.74 12.07 5.69
C THR A 123 -24.02 11.00 6.75
N VAL A 124 -23.04 10.16 7.14
CA VAL A 124 -23.19 9.19 8.25
C VAL A 124 -22.07 9.26 9.30
N VAL A 125 -21.17 10.24 9.18
CA VAL A 125 -20.02 10.44 10.08
C VAL A 125 -20.00 11.81 10.75
N ASP A 126 -19.60 11.82 12.01
CA ASP A 126 -19.32 13.04 12.76
C ASP A 126 -17.80 13.30 12.72
N GLY A 127 -17.42 14.52 12.36
CA GLY A 127 -16.04 14.92 12.09
C GLY A 127 -15.89 15.50 10.68
N ASP A 128 -15.07 16.56 10.57
CA ASP A 128 -14.78 17.25 9.31
C ASP A 128 -13.44 16.82 8.68
N GLU A 129 -12.66 16.02 9.40
CA GLU A 129 -11.34 15.51 9.02
C GLU A 129 -11.36 13.97 8.98
N TRP A 130 -10.94 13.37 7.87
CA TRP A 130 -10.96 11.90 7.71
C TRP A 130 -10.19 11.16 8.82
N THR A 131 -9.06 11.70 9.28
CA THR A 131 -8.29 11.09 10.39
C THR A 131 -9.10 11.00 11.68
N THR A 132 -9.98 11.97 11.97
CA THR A 132 -10.89 11.93 13.13
C THR A 132 -11.99 10.89 12.94
N VAL A 133 -12.51 10.74 11.72
CA VAL A 133 -13.51 9.71 11.38
C VAL A 133 -12.95 8.29 11.57
N ILE A 134 -11.69 8.07 11.22
CA ILE A 134 -11.03 6.77 11.36
C ILE A 134 -10.62 6.49 12.82
N ASP A 135 -10.14 7.49 13.56
CA ASP A 135 -9.78 7.33 14.98
C ASP A 135 -11.01 7.01 15.85
N GLY A 136 -12.14 7.70 15.62
CA GLY A 136 -13.40 7.43 16.32
C GLY A 136 -14.18 6.19 15.84
N PHE A 137 -13.71 5.48 14.81
CA PHE A 137 -14.52 4.46 14.13
C PHE A 137 -14.91 3.28 15.04
N ALA A 138 -13.94 2.73 15.78
CA ALA A 138 -14.15 1.55 16.63
C ALA A 138 -14.89 1.88 17.95
N ASP A 139 -14.84 3.14 18.40
CA ASP A 139 -15.64 3.61 19.53
C ASP A 139 -17.10 3.89 19.13
N ARG A 140 -17.33 4.35 17.88
CA ARG A 140 -18.67 4.57 17.31
C ARG A 140 -19.40 3.28 16.98
N PHE A 141 -18.71 2.33 16.35
CA PHE A 141 -19.30 1.08 15.86
C PHE A 141 -18.70 -0.13 16.58
N ALA A 142 -19.54 -0.88 17.29
CA ALA A 142 -19.08 -2.02 18.11
C ALA A 142 -18.82 -3.31 17.31
N ASP A 143 -19.51 -3.49 16.18
CA ASP A 143 -19.36 -4.62 15.26
C ASP A 143 -19.92 -4.28 13.85
N PRO A 144 -19.76 -5.16 12.83
CA PRO A 144 -20.26 -4.90 11.47
C PRO A 144 -21.79 -4.77 11.33
N ALA A 145 -22.57 -5.35 12.24
CA ALA A 145 -24.03 -5.19 12.25
C ALA A 145 -24.41 -3.82 12.83
N HIS A 146 -23.80 -3.42 13.95
CA HIS A 146 -23.98 -2.09 14.53
C HIS A 146 -23.61 -0.98 13.54
N LEU A 147 -22.48 -1.13 12.80
CA LEU A 147 -22.11 -0.24 11.68
C LEU A 147 -23.25 -0.07 10.66
N ARG A 148 -23.85 -1.17 10.21
CA ARG A 148 -24.94 -1.11 9.23
C ARG A 148 -26.22 -0.52 9.83
N GLU A 149 -26.55 -0.87 11.07
CA GLU A 149 -27.76 -0.42 11.74
C GLU A 149 -27.72 1.10 11.91
N THR A 150 -26.71 1.64 12.60
CA THR A 150 -26.54 3.10 12.78
C THR A 150 -26.52 3.86 11.45
N CYS A 151 -25.80 3.37 10.44
CA CYS A 151 -25.75 4.03 9.13
C CYS A 151 -27.03 3.85 8.27
N THR A 152 -28.09 3.19 8.79
CA THR A 152 -29.42 3.09 8.13
C THR A 152 -30.59 3.62 8.96
N GLU A 153 -30.37 4.11 10.19
CA GLU A 153 -31.43 4.59 11.08
C GLU A 153 -32.13 5.87 10.56
N ASP A 154 -31.40 6.77 9.90
CA ASP A 154 -31.90 8.06 9.39
C ASP A 154 -32.80 7.98 8.13
N GLY A 155 -33.40 6.82 7.85
CA GLY A 155 -34.45 6.62 6.82
C GLY A 155 -33.98 6.61 5.34
N ASP A 156 -33.02 7.45 4.96
CA ASP A 156 -32.41 7.45 3.63
C ASP A 156 -31.29 6.40 3.56
N GLY A 157 -31.65 5.20 3.08
CA GLY A 157 -30.96 3.93 3.35
C GLY A 157 -29.49 3.81 2.92
N HIS A 158 -29.23 3.39 1.67
CA HIS A 158 -27.88 3.07 1.20
C HIS A 158 -27.19 4.30 0.57
N ARG A 159 -26.71 5.21 1.41
CA ARG A 159 -25.97 6.41 1.02
C ARG A 159 -24.61 5.98 0.45
N LEU A 160 -24.23 6.57 -0.68
CA LEU A 160 -22.95 6.33 -1.37
C LEU A 160 -22.00 7.50 -1.09
N ARG A 161 -20.70 7.22 -1.05
CA ARG A 161 -19.68 8.27 -1.22
C ARG A 161 -19.70 8.76 -2.67
N ALA A 162 -19.18 9.95 -2.94
CA ALA A 162 -19.01 10.44 -4.32
C ALA A 162 -18.26 9.42 -5.19
N THR A 163 -17.20 8.83 -4.65
CA THR A 163 -16.37 7.80 -5.27
C THR A 163 -17.09 6.46 -5.48
N ASP A 164 -17.94 6.02 -4.54
CA ASP A 164 -18.76 4.81 -4.72
C ASP A 164 -19.73 4.97 -5.89
N ALA A 165 -20.38 6.14 -5.99
CA ALA A 165 -21.33 6.44 -7.06
C ALA A 165 -20.66 6.49 -8.44
N LEU A 166 -19.47 7.10 -8.53
CA LEU A 166 -18.64 7.14 -9.74
C LEU A 166 -18.19 5.74 -10.20
N ALA A 167 -17.78 4.87 -9.27
CA ALA A 167 -17.31 3.52 -9.57
C ALA A 167 -18.45 2.50 -9.81
N GLY A 168 -19.68 2.83 -9.42
CA GLY A 168 -20.78 1.88 -9.30
C GLY A 168 -20.49 0.82 -8.24
N ALA A 169 -19.91 1.22 -7.12
CA ALA A 169 -19.64 0.36 -5.96
C ALA A 169 -20.90 0.21 -5.08
N MET A 170 -20.80 -0.62 -4.03
CA MET A 170 -21.82 -0.71 -2.98
C MET A 170 -21.46 0.26 -1.86
N CYS A 171 -22.46 0.86 -1.19
CA CYS A 171 -22.20 1.67 0.00
C CYS A 171 -21.37 0.89 1.05
N PRO A 172 -20.45 1.52 1.78
CA PRO A 172 -19.51 0.82 2.66
C PRO A 172 -20.16 -0.06 3.75
N TYR A 173 -21.37 0.29 4.16
CA TYR A 173 -22.16 -0.45 5.16
C TYR A 173 -23.24 -1.36 4.54
N ASN A 174 -23.14 -1.70 3.24
CA ASN A 174 -24.01 -2.70 2.63
C ASN A 174 -23.77 -4.08 3.27
N ILE A 175 -24.84 -4.87 3.44
CA ILE A 175 -24.78 -6.19 4.09
C ILE A 175 -23.77 -7.17 3.47
N ARG A 176 -23.42 -6.99 2.19
CA ARG A 176 -22.39 -7.78 1.49
C ARG A 176 -20.96 -7.44 1.90
N ILE A 177 -20.67 -6.17 2.20
CA ILE A 177 -19.30 -5.67 2.42
C ILE A 177 -19.07 -5.05 3.80
N GLN A 178 -20.10 -4.91 4.64
CA GLN A 178 -20.00 -4.36 6.00
C GLN A 178 -18.88 -5.02 6.84
N TYR A 179 -18.57 -6.30 6.58
CA TYR A 179 -17.46 -7.02 7.21
C TYR A 179 -16.09 -6.59 6.67
N GLN A 180 -15.94 -6.38 5.35
CA GLN A 180 -14.71 -5.83 4.77
C GLN A 180 -14.46 -4.43 5.30
N THR A 181 -15.44 -3.52 5.20
CA THR A 181 -15.35 -2.15 5.71
C THR A 181 -15.03 -2.11 7.20
N TYR A 182 -15.82 -2.79 8.04
CA TYR A 182 -15.64 -2.72 9.49
C TYR A 182 -14.25 -3.18 9.92
N TYR A 183 -13.81 -4.36 9.48
CA TYR A 183 -12.53 -4.93 9.90
C TYR A 183 -11.33 -4.34 9.17
N GLY A 184 -11.51 -3.92 7.91
CA GLY A 184 -10.50 -3.18 7.17
C GLY A 184 -10.19 -1.86 7.85
N VAL A 185 -11.21 -1.06 8.20
CA VAL A 185 -11.02 0.20 8.93
C VAL A 185 -10.48 -0.06 10.35
N SER A 186 -11.22 -0.80 11.20
CA SER A 186 -10.89 -0.91 12.63
C SER A 186 -9.67 -1.79 12.97
N ALA A 187 -9.32 -2.78 12.13
CA ALA A 187 -8.29 -3.76 12.46
C ALA A 187 -7.09 -3.80 11.49
N VAL A 188 -7.11 -3.00 10.41
CA VAL A 188 -5.98 -2.89 9.47
C VAL A 188 -5.58 -1.42 9.27
N LEU A 189 -6.48 -0.59 8.77
CA LEU A 189 -6.24 0.80 8.40
C LEU A 189 -5.93 1.69 9.61
N HIS A 190 -6.80 1.71 10.63
CA HIS A 190 -6.61 2.56 11.82
C HIS A 190 -5.26 2.32 12.51
N PRO A 191 -4.84 1.08 12.85
CA PRO A 191 -3.52 0.89 13.46
C PRO A 191 -2.34 1.17 12.52
N LEU A 192 -2.49 1.02 11.20
CA LEU A 192 -1.43 1.39 10.25
C LEU A 192 -1.24 2.91 10.15
N VAL A 193 -2.33 3.68 10.29
CA VAL A 193 -2.32 5.14 10.23
C VAL A 193 -1.96 5.74 11.58
N THR A 194 -2.71 5.42 12.63
CA THR A 194 -2.59 6.03 13.96
C THR A 194 -1.37 5.53 14.74
N ASP A 195 -1.13 4.23 14.84
CA ASP A 195 0.00 3.70 15.64
C ASP A 195 1.34 3.77 14.90
N HIS A 196 1.32 3.86 13.56
CA HIS A 196 2.51 3.63 12.72
C HIS A 196 2.78 4.72 11.67
N GLY A 197 1.87 5.67 11.46
CA GLY A 197 2.08 6.83 10.59
C GLY A 197 2.25 6.50 9.11
N ILE A 198 1.76 5.34 8.63
CA ILE A 198 1.81 5.00 7.21
C ILE A 198 0.80 5.90 6.47
N PRO A 199 1.22 6.68 5.45
CA PRO A 199 0.31 7.59 4.78
C PRO A 199 -0.70 6.84 3.90
N VAL A 200 -1.87 7.45 3.77
CA VAL A 200 -2.94 7.06 2.85
C VAL A 200 -3.06 8.12 1.78
N SER A 201 -3.03 7.74 0.51
CA SER A 201 -3.27 8.67 -0.60
C SER A 201 -4.74 8.64 -1.01
N PRO A 202 -5.41 9.77 -1.28
CA PRO A 202 -4.96 11.16 -1.10
C PRO A 202 -5.18 11.71 0.32
N MET A 203 -5.70 10.90 1.24
CA MET A 203 -6.26 11.30 2.55
C MET A 203 -5.27 11.92 3.55
N THR A 204 -3.98 11.77 3.29
CA THR A 204 -2.86 12.32 4.07
C THR A 204 -1.78 12.80 3.11
N ASN A 205 -1.02 13.84 3.46
CA ASN A 205 0.08 14.33 2.63
C ASN A 205 1.23 13.28 2.57
N PRO A 206 1.54 12.70 1.39
CA PRO A 206 2.54 11.64 1.27
C PRO A 206 3.98 12.16 1.07
N GLU A 207 4.24 13.48 1.12
CA GLU A 207 5.53 14.12 0.79
C GLU A 207 6.76 13.63 1.58
N ALA A 208 6.61 12.77 2.59
CA ALA A 208 7.68 12.33 3.49
C ALA A 208 7.95 10.81 3.57
N ASP A 209 7.09 9.94 3.00
CA ASP A 209 7.27 8.48 3.09
C ASP A 209 7.07 7.81 1.71
N PRO A 210 8.04 7.03 1.19
CA PRO A 210 7.88 6.28 -0.05
C PRO A 210 6.95 5.05 0.09
N ARG A 211 6.51 4.73 1.31
CA ARG A 211 5.43 3.76 1.58
C ARG A 211 4.07 4.45 1.51
N GLY A 212 3.01 3.70 1.24
CA GLY A 212 1.66 4.26 1.31
C GLY A 212 0.56 3.26 1.01
N LEU A 213 -0.64 3.58 1.48
CA LEU A 213 -1.85 2.81 1.25
C LEU A 213 -2.76 3.56 0.26
N VAL A 214 -3.47 2.80 -0.58
CA VAL A 214 -4.58 3.29 -1.41
C VAL A 214 -5.77 2.35 -1.29
N GLU A 215 -6.97 2.91 -1.28
CA GLU A 215 -8.20 2.14 -1.46
C GLU A 215 -8.35 1.85 -2.96
N VAL A 216 -8.63 0.60 -3.31
CA VAL A 216 -8.81 0.18 -4.71
C VAL A 216 -10.13 -0.57 -4.85
N TYR A 217 -10.69 -0.62 -6.06
CA TYR A 217 -11.91 -1.39 -6.31
C TYR A 217 -11.81 -2.21 -7.62
N PRO A 218 -11.47 -3.51 -7.53
CA PRO A 218 -11.18 -4.36 -8.68
C PRO A 218 -12.23 -4.35 -9.79
N ALA A 219 -13.52 -4.33 -9.44
CA ALA A 219 -14.60 -4.29 -10.43
C ALA A 219 -14.63 -2.99 -11.27
N ALA A 220 -14.17 -1.86 -10.73
CA ALA A 220 -14.02 -0.61 -11.50
C ALA A 220 -12.76 -0.62 -12.37
N THR A 221 -11.62 -1.09 -11.86
CA THR A 221 -10.39 -1.25 -12.65
C THR A 221 -10.60 -2.20 -13.83
N LEU A 222 -11.26 -3.34 -13.62
CA LEU A 222 -11.66 -4.25 -14.70
C LEU A 222 -12.58 -3.55 -15.72
N ALA A 223 -13.53 -2.72 -15.28
CA ALA A 223 -14.37 -1.95 -16.18
C ALA A 223 -13.56 -0.92 -17.01
N ARG A 224 -12.58 -0.23 -16.41
CA ARG A 224 -11.72 0.77 -17.08
C ARG A 224 -10.93 0.17 -18.26
N TYR A 225 -10.43 -1.06 -18.13
CA TYR A 225 -9.73 -1.76 -19.22
C TYR A 225 -10.65 -2.53 -20.18
N GLY A 226 -11.98 -2.38 -20.07
CA GLY A 226 -12.96 -3.06 -20.93
C GLY A 226 -13.03 -4.57 -20.68
N LEU A 227 -12.88 -5.00 -19.42
CA LEU A 227 -12.85 -6.39 -18.98
C LEU A 227 -14.12 -6.76 -18.22
N HIS A 228 -14.25 -8.02 -17.79
CA HIS A 228 -15.47 -8.50 -17.13
C HIS A 228 -15.50 -8.09 -15.65
N ARG A 229 -16.21 -7.00 -15.32
CA ARG A 229 -16.46 -6.57 -13.92
C ARG A 229 -17.39 -7.48 -13.10
N ASP A 230 -17.93 -8.54 -13.70
CA ASP A 230 -18.93 -9.43 -13.08
C ASP A 230 -18.76 -10.90 -13.46
N GLY A 231 -19.37 -11.78 -12.66
CA GLY A 231 -19.56 -13.22 -12.95
C GLY A 231 -18.28 -13.97 -13.33
N TYR A 232 -17.17 -13.62 -12.69
CA TYR A 232 -15.92 -14.39 -12.66
C TYR A 232 -15.67 -15.03 -11.27
N LYS A 233 -16.39 -14.56 -10.23
CA LYS A 233 -16.48 -15.14 -8.88
C LYS A 233 -17.52 -16.28 -8.83
N GLU A 234 -17.31 -17.34 -9.62
CA GLU A 234 -18.15 -18.55 -9.60
C GLU A 234 -17.34 -19.84 -9.90
N ALA A 235 -17.81 -20.97 -9.37
CA ALA A 235 -17.35 -22.32 -9.72
C ALA A 235 -17.93 -22.82 -11.07
N THR A 236 -17.72 -22.07 -12.15
CA THR A 236 -18.19 -22.43 -13.49
C THR A 236 -17.10 -22.20 -14.55
N GLY A 237 -17.01 -23.08 -15.56
CA GLY A 237 -16.05 -22.91 -16.66
C GLY A 237 -16.24 -21.60 -17.45
N ARG A 238 -17.42 -20.98 -17.38
CA ARG A 238 -17.67 -19.62 -17.88
C ARG A 238 -16.96 -18.58 -17.02
N ALA A 239 -17.07 -18.66 -15.70
CA ALA A 239 -16.36 -17.80 -14.78
C ALA A 239 -14.83 -18.00 -14.85
N THR A 240 -14.34 -19.24 -14.92
CA THR A 240 -12.92 -19.55 -15.21
C THR A 240 -12.46 -18.87 -16.51
N THR A 241 -13.24 -18.98 -17.59
CA THR A 241 -12.94 -18.30 -18.87
C THR A 241 -12.89 -16.78 -18.71
N ARG A 242 -13.74 -16.19 -17.86
CA ARG A 242 -13.70 -14.75 -17.54
C ARG A 242 -12.48 -14.38 -16.71
N ARG A 243 -12.10 -15.18 -15.71
CA ARG A 243 -10.89 -14.97 -14.88
C ARG A 243 -9.63 -14.94 -15.73
N THR A 244 -9.45 -15.93 -16.60
CA THR A 244 -8.29 -15.99 -17.53
C THR A 244 -8.28 -14.81 -18.50
N ARG A 245 -9.42 -14.46 -19.11
CA ARG A 245 -9.52 -13.31 -20.05
C ARG A 245 -9.29 -11.96 -19.37
N ASN A 246 -9.69 -11.81 -18.12
CA ASN A 246 -9.40 -10.60 -17.35
C ASN A 246 -7.90 -10.46 -17.12
N LEU A 247 -7.21 -11.54 -16.70
CA LEU A 247 -5.76 -11.54 -16.53
C LEU A 247 -5.02 -11.25 -17.86
N GLU A 248 -5.43 -11.88 -18.95
CA GLU A 248 -4.90 -11.63 -20.30
C GLU A 248 -5.11 -10.19 -20.75
N GLY A 249 -6.32 -9.66 -20.56
CA GLY A 249 -6.67 -8.29 -20.93
C GLY A 249 -5.98 -7.21 -20.10
N LEU A 250 -5.56 -7.50 -18.87
CA LEU A 250 -4.68 -6.62 -18.09
C LEU A 250 -3.25 -6.62 -18.67
N VAL A 251 -2.70 -7.80 -18.98
CA VAL A 251 -1.37 -7.92 -19.63
C VAL A 251 -1.35 -7.24 -21.01
N GLU A 252 -2.47 -7.22 -21.73
CA GLU A 252 -2.60 -6.51 -23.01
C GLU A 252 -2.72 -4.97 -22.90
N ARG A 253 -3.16 -4.40 -21.76
CA ARG A 253 -3.74 -3.03 -21.72
C ARG A 253 -3.36 -2.18 -20.52
N ALA A 254 -2.73 -2.76 -19.50
CA ALA A 254 -2.54 -2.14 -18.20
C ALA A 254 -1.07 -2.12 -17.73
N ASP A 255 -0.13 -2.16 -18.68
CA ASP A 255 1.33 -2.16 -18.46
C ASP A 255 1.74 -3.22 -17.41
N LEU A 256 1.20 -4.44 -17.55
CA LEU A 256 1.28 -5.53 -16.59
C LEU A 256 2.03 -6.74 -17.17
N ARG A 257 3.06 -7.21 -16.46
CA ARG A 257 3.70 -8.51 -16.68
C ARG A 257 3.37 -9.46 -15.52
N THR A 258 3.09 -10.72 -15.83
CA THR A 258 2.76 -11.76 -14.83
C THR A 258 3.53 -13.04 -15.13
N ALA A 259 3.99 -13.75 -14.11
CA ALA A 259 4.52 -15.11 -14.30
C ALA A 259 3.40 -16.09 -14.76
N ASP A 260 3.72 -17.01 -15.67
CA ASP A 260 2.72 -17.93 -16.26
C ASP A 260 2.02 -18.81 -15.23
N SER A 261 2.68 -19.15 -14.11
CA SER A 261 2.08 -19.88 -13.00
C SER A 261 0.86 -19.18 -12.40
N LEU A 262 0.80 -17.84 -12.45
CA LEU A 262 -0.34 -17.08 -11.92
C LEU A 262 -1.61 -17.28 -12.78
N ARG A 263 -1.46 -17.70 -14.04
CA ARG A 263 -2.61 -18.08 -14.90
C ARG A 263 -3.35 -19.29 -14.34
N GLU A 264 -2.62 -20.27 -13.82
CA GLU A 264 -3.19 -21.46 -13.19
C GLU A 264 -3.84 -21.10 -11.85
N THR A 265 -3.20 -20.26 -11.03
CA THR A 265 -3.76 -19.74 -9.77
C THR A 265 -5.09 -19.01 -9.99
N VAL A 266 -5.13 -18.06 -10.94
CA VAL A 266 -6.33 -17.28 -11.29
C VAL A 266 -7.42 -18.14 -11.94
N ALA A 267 -7.06 -19.19 -12.68
CA ALA A 267 -8.05 -20.11 -13.23
C ALA A 267 -8.66 -21.01 -12.14
N ALA A 268 -7.84 -21.53 -11.22
CA ALA A 268 -8.24 -22.51 -10.21
C ALA A 268 -9.02 -21.92 -9.02
N ASP A 269 -8.81 -20.64 -8.70
CA ASP A 269 -9.59 -19.97 -7.66
C ASP A 269 -11.00 -19.61 -8.15
N ASP A 270 -12.00 -20.37 -7.69
CA ASP A 270 -13.40 -20.18 -8.06
C ASP A 270 -14.09 -18.97 -7.41
N GLU A 271 -13.53 -18.44 -6.32
CA GLU A 271 -14.03 -17.20 -5.71
C GLU A 271 -13.44 -15.97 -6.41
N GLY A 272 -12.31 -16.09 -7.10
CA GLY A 272 -11.74 -15.04 -7.96
C GLY A 272 -10.97 -13.96 -7.19
N ASP A 273 -10.76 -14.15 -5.90
CA ASP A 273 -10.00 -13.28 -5.00
C ASP A 273 -8.49 -13.24 -5.41
N ALA A 274 -7.99 -14.33 -5.99
CA ALA A 274 -6.67 -14.41 -6.61
C ALA A 274 -6.51 -13.50 -7.84
N LEU A 275 -7.59 -13.25 -8.59
CA LEU A 275 -7.59 -12.26 -9.66
C LEU A 275 -7.67 -10.85 -9.08
N ASP A 276 -8.60 -10.62 -8.17
CA ASP A 276 -8.90 -9.28 -7.65
C ASP A 276 -7.72 -8.69 -6.86
N SER A 277 -6.91 -9.51 -6.20
CA SER A 277 -5.63 -9.08 -5.62
C SER A 277 -4.61 -8.64 -6.68
N ILE A 278 -4.57 -9.26 -7.87
CA ILE A 278 -3.74 -8.81 -9.01
C ILE A 278 -4.30 -7.52 -9.62
N VAL A 279 -5.63 -7.40 -9.73
CA VAL A 279 -6.29 -6.16 -10.17
C VAL A 279 -6.01 -5.01 -9.18
N ALA A 280 -6.08 -5.28 -7.88
CA ALA A 280 -5.70 -4.34 -6.83
C ALA A 280 -4.25 -3.87 -6.97
N ALA A 281 -3.31 -4.77 -7.30
CA ALA A 281 -1.91 -4.41 -7.55
C ALA A 281 -1.79 -3.52 -8.80
N CYS A 282 -2.56 -3.81 -9.86
CA CYS A 282 -2.62 -2.99 -11.07
C CYS A 282 -3.16 -1.57 -10.78
N ALA A 283 -4.25 -1.45 -10.02
CA ALA A 283 -4.81 -0.17 -9.59
C ALA A 283 -3.81 0.62 -8.72
N THR A 284 -3.10 -0.07 -7.82
CA THR A 284 -2.03 0.52 -6.97
C THR A 284 -0.86 1.05 -7.80
N PHE A 285 -0.43 0.30 -8.81
CA PHE A 285 0.64 0.73 -9.72
C PHE A 285 0.22 1.95 -10.54
N ARG A 286 -1.02 1.96 -11.03
CA ARG A 286 -1.58 3.10 -11.73
C ARG A 286 -1.68 4.35 -10.84
N ALA A 287 -2.16 4.19 -9.60
CA ALA A 287 -2.15 5.26 -8.59
C ALA A 287 -0.74 5.83 -8.35
N ALA A 288 0.29 4.99 -8.41
CA ALA A 288 1.69 5.40 -8.26
C ALA A 288 2.24 6.22 -9.44
N ARG A 289 1.63 6.10 -10.63
CA ARG A 289 2.03 6.78 -11.88
C ARG A 289 1.21 8.04 -12.17
N GLU A 290 -0.10 7.98 -11.95
CA GLU A 290 -1.06 9.04 -12.32
C GLU A 290 -1.41 9.97 -11.15
N GLY A 291 -1.27 9.51 -9.90
CA GLY A 291 -1.80 10.20 -8.72
C GLY A 291 -3.30 9.96 -8.50
N PRO A 292 -3.95 10.66 -7.55
CA PRO A 292 -5.39 10.56 -7.32
C PRO A 292 -6.18 11.01 -8.56
N LEU A 293 -7.30 10.34 -8.82
CA LEU A 293 -8.14 10.62 -10.00
C LEU A 293 -8.71 12.03 -9.94
N SER A 294 -8.58 12.78 -11.03
CA SER A 294 -9.29 14.05 -11.21
C SER A 294 -10.72 13.81 -11.71
N MET A 295 -11.57 14.85 -11.68
CA MET A 295 -12.86 14.82 -12.38
C MET A 295 -12.71 14.72 -13.92
N GLU A 296 -11.50 14.90 -14.49
CA GLU A 296 -11.25 14.74 -15.92
C GLU A 296 -10.93 13.27 -16.29
N ASP A 297 -10.42 12.46 -15.36
CA ASP A 297 -10.11 11.03 -15.54
C ASP A 297 -11.32 10.10 -15.44
N LEU A 298 -12.43 10.64 -14.93
CA LEU A 298 -13.71 10.00 -14.74
C LEU A 298 -14.73 10.71 -15.63
N SER A 299 -15.18 10.07 -16.71
CA SER A 299 -16.23 10.61 -17.56
C SER A 299 -17.49 10.86 -16.73
N ALA A 300 -17.73 12.12 -16.37
CA ALA A 300 -18.67 12.48 -15.30
C ALA A 300 -20.05 11.84 -15.53
N PRO A 301 -20.60 11.09 -14.56
CA PRO A 301 -21.86 10.40 -14.71
C PRO A 301 -23.01 11.40 -14.87
N GLU A 302 -24.00 11.06 -15.69
CA GLU A 302 -25.15 11.92 -15.96
C GLU A 302 -25.87 12.30 -14.65
N GLY A 303 -25.67 13.55 -14.21
CA GLY A 303 -26.27 14.09 -12.98
C GLY A 303 -25.29 14.64 -11.94
N PHE A 304 -23.97 14.51 -12.09
CA PHE A 304 -23.02 15.21 -11.21
C PHE A 304 -22.85 16.68 -11.66
N ASP A 305 -23.19 17.63 -10.80
CA ASP A 305 -23.14 19.08 -11.04
C ASP A 305 -22.02 19.81 -10.27
N GLY A 306 -21.26 19.09 -9.45
CA GLY A 306 -20.17 19.61 -8.63
C GLY A 306 -18.91 19.98 -9.41
N THR A 307 -18.09 20.86 -8.81
CA THR A 307 -16.77 21.22 -9.34
C THR A 307 -15.69 20.21 -8.93
N ASP A 308 -14.56 20.25 -9.63
CA ASP A 308 -13.33 19.50 -9.28
C ASP A 308 -12.74 19.95 -7.91
N GLU A 309 -13.18 21.08 -7.36
CA GLU A 309 -12.90 21.52 -5.98
C GLU A 309 -13.83 20.83 -4.97
N ALA A 310 -15.16 20.86 -5.21
CA ALA A 310 -16.15 20.18 -4.37
C ALA A 310 -15.97 18.66 -4.36
N TYR A 311 -15.48 18.07 -5.46
CA TYR A 311 -15.09 16.66 -5.50
C TYR A 311 -13.91 16.36 -4.57
N ARG A 312 -12.88 17.22 -4.53
CA ARG A 312 -11.74 17.06 -3.61
C ARG A 312 -12.16 17.26 -2.15
N GLU A 313 -13.07 18.19 -1.86
CA GLU A 313 -13.64 18.39 -0.53
C GLU A 313 -14.41 17.15 -0.05
N ALA A 314 -15.29 16.58 -0.87
CA ALA A 314 -16.00 15.34 -0.55
C ALA A 314 -15.04 14.16 -0.36
N VAL A 315 -14.13 13.95 -1.31
CA VAL A 315 -13.10 12.89 -1.25
C VAL A 315 -12.26 12.99 0.02
N GLY A 316 -11.89 14.21 0.46
CA GLY A 316 -11.04 14.47 1.61
C GLY A 316 -11.62 14.02 2.97
N VAL A 317 -12.92 13.76 3.05
CA VAL A 317 -13.57 13.18 4.26
C VAL A 317 -14.08 11.76 4.01
N GLU A 318 -14.55 11.46 2.80
CA GLU A 318 -15.20 10.19 2.47
C GLU A 318 -14.24 9.03 2.11
N GLY A 319 -13.05 9.32 1.59
CA GLY A 319 -12.14 8.31 1.03
C GLY A 319 -12.19 8.21 -0.50
N HIS A 320 -11.07 7.80 -1.11
CA HIS A 320 -10.88 7.76 -2.56
C HIS A 320 -10.70 6.35 -3.10
N ILE A 321 -11.58 5.92 -4.03
CA ILE A 321 -11.40 4.69 -4.80
C ILE A 321 -10.45 4.94 -5.97
N TYR A 322 -9.33 4.22 -6.00
CA TYR A 322 -8.54 4.04 -7.22
C TYR A 322 -9.11 2.88 -8.06
N GLY A 323 -9.72 3.25 -9.19
CA GLY A 323 -10.28 2.36 -10.22
C GLY A 323 -9.57 2.50 -11.56
#